data_AF-A0A7W7YTL1-F1
#
_entry.id   AF-A0A7W7YTL1-F1
#
_cell.length_a   1.000
_cell.length_b   1.000
_cell.length_c   1.000
_cell.angle_alpha   90.00
_cell.angle_beta   90.00
_cell.angle_gamma   90.00
#
_symmetry.space_group_name_H-M   'P 1'
#
loop_
_entity.id
_entity.type
_entity.pdbx_description
1 polymer ?
#
loop_
_entity_poly.entity_id
_entity_poly.type
_entity_poly.pdbx_seq_one_letter_code
_entity_poly.pdbx_strand_id
1 'polypeptide(L)' 'MSTASKLGDIIDLLATVRYLNEAVFMAASHPGLTKDATNAIQAVVGEMDSKLLAAEERVEEVMEALK' A
#
# COMPACT_ATOMS: atom_id res chain seq x y z
N MET A 1 0.70 -1.65 -22.26
CA MET A 1 -0.39 -1.20 -21.38
C MET A 1 -0.80 0.21 -21.79
N SER A 2 -2.10 0.54 -21.73
CA SER A 2 -2.56 1.90 -21.99
C SER A 2 -2.35 2.77 -20.74
N THR A 3 -2.36 4.09 -20.90
CA THR A 3 -2.33 5.01 -19.75
C THR A 3 -3.50 4.77 -18.80
N ALA A 4 -4.68 4.41 -19.35
CA ALA A 4 -5.85 4.06 -18.55
C ALA A 4 -5.64 2.80 -17.69
N SER A 5 -4.98 1.75 -18.21
CA SER A 5 -4.70 0.56 -17.41
C SER A 5 -3.69 0.87 -16.29
N LYS A 6 -2.66 1.69 -16.56
CA LYS A 6 -1.70 2.13 -15.53
C LYS A 6 -2.37 2.90 -14.39
N LEU A 7 -3.31 3.79 -14.72
CA LEU A 7 -4.11 4.50 -13.73
C LEU A 7 -4.99 3.56 -12.89
N GLY A 8 -5.58 2.54 -13.53
CA GLY A 8 -6.31 1.48 -12.82
C GLY A 8 -5.42 0.76 -11.79
N ASP A 9 -4.22 0.35 -12.21
CA ASP A 9 -3.27 -0.34 -11.33
C ASP A 9 -2.87 0.53 -10.12
N ILE A 10 -2.64 1.84 -10.33
CA ILE A 10 -2.36 2.79 -9.24
C ILE A 10 -3.53 2.85 -8.25
N ILE A 11 -4.77 2.95 -8.75
CA ILE A 11 -5.98 3.00 -7.91
C ILE A 11 -6.10 1.73 -7.08
N ASP A 12 -5.83 0.56 -7.66
CA ASP A 12 -5.90 -0.73 -6.98
C ASP A 12 -4.82 -0.86 -5.88
N LEU A 13 -3.59 -0.41 -6.16
CA LEU A 13 -2.51 -0.35 -5.17
C LEU A 13 -2.89 0.55 -3.99
N LEU A 14 -3.40 1.77 -4.27
CA LEU A 14 -3.80 2.72 -3.24
C LEU A 14 -5.00 2.21 -2.42
N ALA A 15 -5.97 1.57 -3.06
CA ALA A 15 -7.11 0.95 -2.38
C ALA A 15 -6.64 -0.15 -1.43
N THR A 16 -5.70 -1.00 -1.88
CA THR A 16 -5.10 -2.06 -1.05
C THR A 16 -4.40 -1.47 0.18
N VAL A 17 -3.56 -0.44 -0.01
CA VAL A 17 -2.87 0.22 1.11
C VAL A 17 -3.86 0.84 2.10
N ARG A 18 -4.95 1.44 1.62
CA ARG A 18 -6.01 1.99 2.51
C ARG A 18 -6.64 0.91 3.37
N TYR A 19 -6.98 -0.25 2.80
CA TYR A 19 -7.55 -1.37 3.57
C TYR A 19 -6.55 -1.95 4.57
N LEU A 20 -5.28 -2.08 4.19
CA LEU A 20 -4.22 -2.53 5.09
C LEU A 20 -4.00 -1.54 6.24
N ASN A 21 -4.06 -0.24 5.97
CA ASN A 21 -3.93 0.79 6.99
C ASN A 21 -5.04 0.70 8.05
N GLU A 22 -6.29 0.51 7.62
CA GLU A 22 -7.42 0.29 8.53
C GLU A 22 -7.22 -0.98 9.39
N ALA A 23 -6.78 -2.07 8.76
CA ALA A 23 -6.50 -3.33 9.45
C ALA A 23 -5.37 -3.19 10.48
N VAL A 24 -4.26 -2.53 10.12
CA VAL A 24 -3.14 -2.23 11.01
C VAL A 24 -3.58 -1.36 12.17
N PHE A 25 -4.36 -0.31 11.92
CA PHE A 25 -4.87 0.56 12.98
C PHE A 25 -5.72 -0.21 13.99
N MET A 26 -6.66 -1.04 13.51
CA MET A 26 -7.48 -1.89 14.38
C MET A 26 -6.63 -2.88 15.16
N ALA A 27 -5.69 -3.56 14.50
CA ALA A 27 -4.81 -4.54 15.14
C ALA A 27 -3.94 -3.88 16.22
N ALA A 28 -3.30 -2.75 15.92
CA ALA A 28 -2.43 -2.01 16.82
C ALA A 28 -3.17 -1.42 18.03
N SER A 29 -4.48 -1.19 17.91
CA SER A 29 -5.32 -0.71 19.02
C SER A 29 -5.63 -1.78 20.08
N HIS A 30 -5.31 -3.04 19.82
CA HIS A 30 -5.67 -4.13 20.72
C HIS A 30 -4.83 -4.12 22.01
N PRO A 31 -5.46 -4.11 23.20
CA PRO A 31 -4.75 -3.96 24.48
C PRO A 31 -3.82 -5.13 24.83
N GLY A 32 -4.01 -6.29 24.21
CA GLY A 32 -3.20 -7.50 24.39
C GLY A 32 -2.08 -7.68 23.36
N LEU A 33 -1.54 -6.60 22.78
CA LEU A 33 -0.49 -6.69 21.76
C LEU A 33 0.75 -7.42 22.30
N THR A 34 1.03 -8.61 21.76
CA THR A 34 2.27 -9.34 22.05
C THR A 34 3.40 -8.84 21.15
N LYS A 35 4.64 -9.14 21.52
CA LYS A 35 5.80 -8.83 20.67
C LYS A 35 5.66 -9.45 19.27
N ASP A 36 5.19 -10.69 19.18
CA ASP A 36 5.00 -11.38 17.91
C ASP A 36 3.88 -10.73 17.06
N ALA A 37 2.80 -10.27 17.71
CA ALA A 37 1.76 -9.50 17.03
C ALA A 37 2.29 -8.16 16.51
N THR A 38 3.12 -7.45 17.28
CA THR A 38 3.79 -6.23 16.82
C THR A 38 4.69 -6.48 15.61
N ASN A 39 5.49 -7.55 15.63
CA ASN A 39 6.36 -7.91 14.50
C ASN A 39 5.53 -8.23 13.24
N ALA A 40 4.41 -8.94 13.40
CA ALA A 40 3.51 -9.22 12.28
C ALA A 40 2.89 -7.94 11.71
N ILE A 41 2.46 -7.01 12.57
CA ILE A 41 1.96 -5.70 12.14
C ILE A 41 3.05 -4.93 11.38
N GLN A 42 4.29 -4.93 11.87
CA GLN A 42 5.41 -4.29 11.17
C GLN A 42 5.67 -4.90 9.80
N ALA A 43 5.56 -6.22 9.65
CA ALA A 43 5.66 -6.88 8.34
C ALA A 43 4.57 -6.39 7.37
N VAL A 44 3.32 -6.25 7.85
CA VAL A 44 2.22 -5.69 7.05
C VAL A 44 2.47 -4.23 6.68
N VAL A 45 3.02 -3.42 7.58
CA VAL A 45 3.42 -2.03 7.27
C VAL A 45 4.50 -2.01 6.18
N GLY A 46 5.50 -2.88 6.23
CA GLY A 46 6.50 -2.98 5.16
C GLY A 46 5.91 -3.38 3.80
N GLU A 47 4.87 -4.21 3.81
CA GLU A 47 4.09 -4.55 2.61
C GLU A 47 3.27 -3.38 2.07
N MET A 48 2.86 -2.44 2.93
CA MET A 48 2.20 -1.20 2.52
C MET A 48 3.21 -0.25 1.86
N ASP A 49 4.38 -0.06 2.47
CA ASP A 49 5.45 0.79 1.94
C ASP A 49 5.88 0.32 0.55
N SER A 50 6.06 -0.99 0.37
CA SER A 50 6.41 -1.58 -0.92
C SER A 50 5.37 -1.29 -2.02
N LYS A 51 4.07 -1.29 -1.66
CA LYS A 51 2.98 -0.98 -2.61
C LYS A 51 2.89 0.51 -2.92
N LEU A 52 3.19 1.37 -1.95
CA LEU A 52 3.26 2.82 -2.16
C LEU A 52 4.39 3.18 -3.12
N LEU A 53 5.57 2.58 -2.96
CA LEU A 53 6.69 2.75 -3.90
C LEU A 53 6.32 2.29 -5.31
N ALA A 54 5.69 1.12 -5.44
CA ALA A 54 5.22 0.64 -6.74
C ALA A 54 4.17 1.58 -7.38
N ALA A 55 3.31 2.19 -6.57
CA ALA A 55 2.34 3.18 -7.05
C ALA A 55 3.03 4.47 -7.52
N GLU A 56 4.04 4.94 -6.79
CA GLU A 56 4.87 6.09 -7.17
C GLU A 56 5.58 5.85 -8.52
N GLU A 57 6.25 4.72 -8.68
CA GLU A 57 6.89 4.33 -9.95
C GLU A 57 5.88 4.32 -11.11
N ARG A 58 4.67 3.79 -10.89
CA ARG A 58 3.62 3.80 -11.93
C ARG A 58 3.12 5.20 -12.25
N VAL A 59 3.03 6.09 -11.27
CA VAL A 59 2.68 7.50 -11.49
C VAL A 59 3.75 8.17 -12.36
N GLU A 60 5.03 7.94 -12.08
CA GLU A 60 6.13 8.45 -12.90
C GLU A 60 6.03 7.97 -14.35
N GLU A 61 5.80 6.67 -14.56
CA GLU A 61 5.61 6.11 -15.90
C GLU A 61 4.40 6.72 -16.65
N VAL A 62 3.32 7.04 -15.95
CA VAL A 62 2.15 7.72 -16.53
C VAL A 62 2.50 9.15 -16.91
N MET A 63 3.19 9.87 -16.03
CA MET A 63 3.63 11.24 -16.27
C MET A 63 4.58 11.34 -17.47
N GLU A 64 5.47 10.37 -17.65
CA GLU A 64 6.34 10.28 -18.82
C GLU A 64 5.55 10.02 -20.11
N ALA A 65 4.55 9.14 -20.07
CA ALA A 65 3.73 8.82 -21.24
C ALA A 65 2.80 9.97 -21.69
N LEU A 66 2.58 10.97 -20.84
CA LEU A 66 1.79 12.17 -21.13
C LEU A 66 2.63 13.34 -21.68
N LYS A 67 3.97 13.24 -21.63
CA LYS A 67 4.89 14.21 -22.25
C LYS A 67 5.02 13.94 -23.75
#